data_AF-A0A845LEN5-F1
#
_entry.id   AF-A0A845LEN5-F1
#
_cell.length_a   1.000
_cell.length_b   1.000
_cell.length_c   1.000
_cell.angle_alpha   90.00
_cell.angle_beta   90.00
_cell.angle_gamma   90.00
#
_symmetry.space_group_name_H-M   'P 1'
#
loop_
_entity.id
_entity.type
_entity.pdbx_description
1 polymer ?
#
loop_
_entity_poly.entity_id
_entity_poly.type
_entity_poly.pdbx_seq_one_letter_code
_entity_poly.pdbx_strand_id
1 'polypeptide(L)'
;MKANAALVEPAGIYSDIVSSGVKMTLKTASVSEPVVQLLREEVTFEEVEEEQSNTYKTTAEIVEEIKNNIKLDGVDFEIGIDKPQELIVVSKQSGFAGNLIALEGTLDEFNTNLQIGANGGQSFRLEIGDIRAKALGISSDKPTGNTGVDGAAYVKVPNVTNGVSASNIEYSIDVSSEEKASAAISVFDNALLKVTFERARLGAVQNRLEHTIANLDNTAENLTAAMSRVEDTDMALEMANFQKINVLQQVGVSMLAQANQQPQSILKLLG
;
A
#
# COMPACT_ATOMS: atom_id res chain seq x y z
N MET A 1 -76.68 -9.36 -40.06
CA MET A 1 -75.35 -9.16 -40.68
C MET A 1 -74.39 -8.81 -39.55
N LYS A 2 -73.44 -9.71 -39.27
CA LYS A 2 -72.24 -9.56 -38.42
C LYS A 2 -72.47 -9.19 -36.93
N ALA A 3 -72.41 -10.15 -36.02
CA ALA A 3 -71.20 -10.74 -35.44
C ALA A 3 -70.47 -9.76 -34.52
N ASN A 4 -70.56 -9.97 -33.20
CA ASN A 4 -69.55 -9.48 -32.26
C ASN A 4 -69.11 -10.68 -31.41
N ALA A 5 -68.13 -11.39 -31.95
CA ALA A 5 -67.47 -12.51 -31.32
C ALA A 5 -66.09 -12.06 -30.86
N ALA A 6 -65.85 -12.26 -29.57
CA ALA A 6 -64.65 -12.84 -28.99
C ALA A 6 -63.33 -12.04 -28.95
N LEU A 7 -62.56 -12.44 -27.92
CA LEU A 7 -61.10 -12.35 -27.75
C LEU A 7 -60.57 -11.10 -27.02
N VAL A 8 -60.74 -11.15 -25.69
CA VAL A 8 -59.72 -10.69 -24.75
C VAL A 8 -58.71 -11.84 -24.58
N GLU A 9 -57.41 -11.56 -24.74
CA GLU A 9 -56.20 -12.25 -24.21
C GLU A 9 -54.94 -11.63 -24.89
N PRO A 10 -53.71 -11.74 -24.32
CA PRO A 10 -52.94 -10.60 -23.75
C PRO A 10 -51.51 -10.46 -24.35
N ALA A 11 -50.61 -9.79 -23.59
CA ALA A 11 -49.19 -9.46 -23.88
C ALA A 11 -49.01 -8.11 -24.61
N GLY A 12 -48.11 -7.21 -24.25
CA GLY A 12 -46.96 -7.25 -23.35
C GLY A 12 -45.92 -6.31 -23.94
N ILE A 13 -45.26 -5.52 -23.08
CA ILE A 13 -43.82 -5.21 -23.16
C ILE A 13 -43.35 -4.16 -24.23
N TYR A 14 -42.66 -3.13 -23.72
CA TYR A 14 -41.75 -2.16 -24.40
C TYR A 14 -42.42 -1.18 -25.40
N SER A 15 -41.95 0.04 -25.66
CA SER A 15 -40.75 0.80 -25.29
C SER A 15 -40.95 2.24 -25.80
N ASP A 16 -40.30 3.19 -25.12
CA ASP A 16 -39.59 4.34 -25.67
C ASP A 16 -40.21 5.24 -26.76
N ILE A 17 -40.46 6.47 -26.33
CA ILE A 17 -39.93 7.75 -26.83
C ILE A 17 -39.42 7.79 -28.30
N VAL A 18 -39.84 8.89 -28.94
CA VAL A 18 -39.24 9.65 -30.04
C VAL A 18 -39.80 9.34 -31.43
N SER A 19 -40.66 10.25 -31.93
CA SER A 19 -40.69 10.54 -33.36
C SER A 19 -41.30 11.90 -33.69
N SER A 20 -40.42 12.76 -34.21
CA SER A 20 -40.68 13.74 -35.27
C SER A 20 -41.52 14.98 -34.98
N GLY A 21 -40.96 16.13 -35.33
CA GLY A 21 -41.71 17.37 -35.43
C GLY A 21 -42.72 17.37 -36.58
N VAL A 22 -43.72 18.25 -36.50
CA VAL A 22 -43.95 19.38 -37.43
C VAL A 22 -45.19 20.19 -36.99
N LYS A 23 -44.92 21.50 -36.82
CA LYS A 23 -45.73 22.73 -36.73
C LYS A 23 -47.24 22.71 -37.02
N MET A 24 -47.98 23.54 -36.25
CA MET A 24 -49.01 24.44 -36.81
C MET A 24 -49.22 25.70 -35.94
N THR A 25 -49.53 26.83 -36.59
CA THR A 25 -49.28 28.23 -36.18
C THR A 25 -50.58 29.06 -36.11
N LEU A 26 -50.50 30.28 -35.51
CA LEU A 26 -51.29 31.53 -35.71
C LEU A 26 -52.36 31.82 -34.62
N LYS A 27 -52.64 33.05 -34.15
CA LYS A 27 -52.22 34.44 -34.44
C LYS A 27 -52.76 35.40 -33.33
N THR A 28 -52.06 36.51 -33.10
CA THR A 28 -52.52 37.87 -32.70
C THR A 28 -53.25 38.13 -31.36
N ALA A 29 -52.58 38.86 -30.44
CA ALA A 29 -52.96 40.24 -30.07
C ALA A 29 -51.79 40.93 -29.34
N SER A 30 -51.44 42.12 -29.80
CA SER A 30 -50.35 42.99 -29.34
C SER A 30 -50.75 43.81 -28.12
N VAL A 31 -49.94 43.78 -27.04
CA VAL A 31 -49.77 44.92 -26.12
C VAL A 31 -48.30 44.98 -25.70
N SER A 32 -47.78 46.21 -25.63
CA SER A 32 -46.40 46.70 -25.55
C SER A 32 -45.50 46.18 -24.42
N GLU A 33 -44.24 45.88 -24.76
CA GLU A 33 -43.07 45.94 -23.85
C GLU A 33 -42.67 47.42 -23.64
N PRO A 34 -42.24 47.87 -22.44
CA PRO A 34 -41.11 47.30 -21.70
C PRO A 34 -41.29 47.32 -20.16
N VAL A 35 -41.71 46.22 -19.56
CA VAL A 35 -41.62 46.01 -18.09
C VAL A 35 -41.10 44.61 -17.73
N VAL A 36 -40.99 43.69 -18.70
CA VAL A 36 -40.62 42.29 -18.45
C VAL A 36 -39.10 42.04 -18.43
N GLN A 37 -38.27 43.04 -18.79
CA GLN A 37 -36.81 42.91 -18.80
C GLN A 37 -36.10 43.36 -17.51
N LEU A 38 -36.83 43.77 -16.46
CA LEU A 38 -36.23 44.31 -15.23
C LEU A 38 -36.45 43.46 -13.96
N LEU A 39 -36.91 42.21 -14.09
CA LEU A 39 -37.11 41.28 -12.95
C LEU A 39 -36.59 39.86 -13.20
N ARG A 40 -35.52 39.70 -13.99
CA ARG A 40 -34.74 38.45 -14.07
C ARG A 40 -33.25 38.68 -13.80
N GLU A 41 -32.98 39.56 -12.86
CA GLU A 41 -31.68 39.62 -12.19
C GLU A 41 -31.95 39.37 -10.71
N GLU A 42 -31.11 38.52 -10.13
CA GLU A 42 -31.07 38.05 -8.74
C GLU A 42 -31.80 36.73 -8.38
N VAL A 43 -30.93 35.77 -8.02
CA VAL A 43 -31.14 34.55 -7.25
C VAL A 43 -31.51 33.28 -8.03
N THR A 44 -30.57 32.78 -8.83
CA THR A 44 -30.37 31.32 -8.96
C THR A 44 -29.36 30.89 -7.90
N PHE A 45 -29.83 30.16 -6.88
CA PHE A 45 -28.94 29.40 -6.01
C PHE A 45 -28.33 28.27 -6.84
N GLU A 46 -27.05 28.40 -7.13
CA GLU A 46 -26.22 27.32 -7.67
C GLU A 46 -25.95 26.37 -6.49
N GLU A 47 -26.64 25.24 -6.47
CA GLU A 47 -26.33 24.12 -5.59
C GLU A 47 -24.99 23.55 -6.06
N VAL A 48 -23.90 24.11 -5.53
CA VAL A 48 -22.58 23.51 -5.63
C VAL A 48 -22.58 22.29 -4.71
N GLU A 49 -23.08 21.16 -5.21
CA GLU A 49 -22.57 19.87 -4.76
C GLU A 49 -21.08 19.85 -5.14
N GLU A 50 -20.22 20.30 -4.22
CA GLU A 50 -18.85 19.80 -4.17
C GLU A 50 -18.97 18.29 -3.90
N GLU A 51 -19.19 17.50 -4.95
CA GLU A 51 -18.62 16.17 -5.03
C GLU A 51 -17.10 16.38 -4.95
N GLN A 52 -16.57 16.50 -3.73
CA GLN A 52 -15.23 16.01 -3.46
C GLN A 52 -15.30 14.50 -3.63
N SER A 53 -15.33 14.07 -4.90
CA SER A 53 -14.83 12.77 -5.29
C SER A 53 -13.44 12.72 -4.71
N ASN A 54 -13.29 12.03 -3.58
CA ASN A 54 -12.05 11.39 -3.19
C ASN A 54 -11.72 10.45 -4.34
N THR A 55 -11.21 11.04 -5.42
CA THR A 55 -10.73 10.36 -6.60
C THR A 55 -9.46 9.72 -6.10
N TYR A 56 -9.59 8.46 -5.69
CA TYR A 56 -8.44 7.65 -5.32
C TYR A 56 -7.45 7.77 -6.46
N LYS A 57 -6.28 8.36 -6.18
CA LYS A 57 -5.21 8.50 -7.17
C LYS A 57 -4.95 7.12 -7.76
N THR A 58 -4.89 7.06 -9.08
CA THR A 58 -4.56 5.81 -9.76
C THR A 58 -3.13 5.41 -9.40
N THR A 59 -2.82 4.11 -9.45
CA THR A 59 -1.45 3.62 -9.19
C THR A 59 -0.41 4.31 -10.08
N ALA A 60 -0.81 4.71 -11.30
CA ALA A 60 0.05 5.48 -12.21
C ALA A 60 0.38 6.89 -11.68
N GLU A 61 -0.61 7.62 -11.17
CA GLU A 61 -0.41 8.95 -10.58
C GLU A 61 0.46 8.88 -9.32
N ILE A 62 0.28 7.83 -8.51
CA ILE A 62 1.09 7.59 -7.32
C ILE A 62 2.55 7.29 -7.69
N VAL A 63 2.79 6.47 -8.72
CA VAL A 63 4.16 6.16 -9.20
C VAL A 63 4.87 7.43 -9.67
N GLU A 64 4.16 8.28 -10.41
CA GLU A 64 4.72 9.53 -10.94
C GLU A 64 5.03 10.52 -9.82
N GLU A 65 4.16 10.63 -8.82
CA GLU A 65 4.37 11.47 -7.64
C GLU A 65 5.55 10.99 -6.78
N ILE A 66 5.70 9.68 -6.58
CA ILE A 66 6.81 9.10 -5.83
C ILE A 66 8.15 9.35 -6.55
N LYS A 67 8.19 9.16 -7.88
CA LYS A 67 9.40 9.45 -8.68
C LYS A 67 9.82 10.92 -8.58
N ASN A 68 8.86 11.83 -8.51
CA ASN A 68 9.13 13.26 -8.47
C ASN A 68 9.54 13.75 -7.06
N ASN A 69 8.97 13.16 -6.01
CA ASN A 69 9.18 13.61 -4.62
C ASN A 69 10.28 12.83 -3.88
N ILE A 70 10.56 11.58 -4.24
CA ILE A 70 11.57 10.75 -3.55
C ILE A 70 12.66 10.35 -4.53
N LYS A 71 13.80 11.04 -4.45
CA LYS A 71 15.00 10.69 -5.20
C LYS A 71 15.79 9.63 -4.43
N LEU A 72 15.40 8.37 -4.57
CA LEU A 72 16.23 7.24 -4.12
C LEU A 72 17.21 6.89 -5.23
N ASP A 73 18.50 6.97 -4.95
CA ASP A 73 19.53 6.58 -5.91
C ASP A 73 19.50 5.06 -6.12
N GLY A 74 19.58 4.62 -7.38
CA GLY A 74 19.58 3.20 -7.74
C GLY A 74 18.25 2.45 -7.59
N VAL A 75 17.09 3.13 -7.47
CA VAL A 75 15.76 2.50 -7.39
C VAL A 75 14.82 3.08 -8.45
N ASP A 76 14.14 2.22 -9.20
CA ASP A 76 13.06 2.56 -10.13
C ASP A 76 11.70 2.07 -9.58
N PHE A 77 10.64 2.78 -9.95
CA PHE A 77 9.26 2.44 -9.63
C PHE A 77 8.51 2.11 -10.93
N GLU A 78 7.89 0.95 -10.99
CA GLU A 78 7.15 0.43 -12.15
C GLU A 78 5.75 -0.04 -11.72
N ILE A 79 4.86 -0.20 -12.69
CA ILE A 79 3.51 -0.73 -12.47
C ILE A 79 3.52 -2.21 -12.88
N GLY A 80 2.84 -3.05 -12.10
CA GLY A 80 2.66 -4.47 -12.44
C GLY A 80 1.95 -4.65 -13.78
N ILE A 81 2.60 -5.36 -14.71
CA ILE A 81 2.08 -5.60 -16.08
C ILE A 81 0.80 -6.45 -16.03
N ASP A 82 0.72 -7.43 -15.13
CA ASP A 82 -0.42 -8.34 -14.98
C ASP A 82 -1.48 -7.84 -13.97
N LYS A 83 -1.09 -6.93 -13.07
CA LYS A 83 -1.95 -6.33 -12.03
C LYS A 83 -1.65 -4.83 -11.93
N PRO A 84 -2.42 -3.94 -12.60
CA PRO A 84 -2.14 -2.51 -12.63
C PRO A 84 -2.29 -1.80 -11.28
N GLN A 85 -2.78 -2.51 -10.26
CA GLN A 85 -2.88 -2.04 -8.87
C GLN A 85 -1.59 -2.27 -8.08
N GLU A 86 -0.61 -2.98 -8.66
CA GLU A 86 0.63 -3.34 -8.01
C GLU A 86 1.73 -2.32 -8.34
N LEU A 87 2.33 -1.75 -7.30
CA LEU A 87 3.53 -0.93 -7.40
C LEU A 87 4.76 -1.85 -7.27
N ILE A 88 5.55 -1.93 -8.33
CA ILE A 88 6.81 -2.68 -8.35
C ILE A 88 7.96 -1.71 -8.08
N VAL A 89 8.81 -2.04 -7.11
CA VAL A 89 10.04 -1.31 -6.80
C VAL A 89 11.22 -2.15 -7.28
N VAL A 90 11.99 -1.65 -8.25
CA VAL A 90 13.11 -2.36 -8.87
C VAL A 90 14.42 -1.67 -8.49
N SER A 91 15.39 -2.41 -7.98
CA SER A 91 16.76 -1.87 -7.80
C SER A 91 17.55 -1.97 -9.11
N LYS A 92 18.30 -0.92 -9.44
CA LYS A 92 19.27 -0.87 -10.55
C LYS A 92 20.57 -1.60 -10.25
N GLN A 93 20.86 -1.90 -8.98
CA GLN A 93 22.05 -2.64 -8.57
C GLN A 93 21.75 -4.15 -8.53
N SER A 94 22.68 -4.95 -9.05
CA SER A 94 22.58 -6.40 -9.01
C SER A 94 22.65 -6.90 -7.57
N GLY A 95 21.55 -7.49 -7.08
CA GLY A 95 21.42 -8.06 -5.74
C GLY A 95 20.53 -9.30 -5.77
N PHE A 96 20.47 -10.04 -4.66
CA PHE A 96 19.52 -11.15 -4.53
C PHE A 96 18.08 -10.61 -4.54
N ALA A 97 17.17 -11.33 -5.20
CA ALA A 97 15.76 -10.96 -5.25
C ALA A 97 15.21 -10.81 -3.82
N GLY A 98 14.85 -9.58 -3.43
CA GLY A 98 14.12 -9.32 -2.21
C GLY A 98 12.73 -9.96 -2.26
N ASN A 99 12.14 -10.22 -1.10
CA ASN A 99 10.74 -10.62 -1.06
C ASN A 99 9.86 -9.42 -1.42
N LEU A 100 8.86 -9.64 -2.28
CA LEU A 100 7.84 -8.64 -2.58
C LEU A 100 7.20 -8.14 -1.28
N ILE A 101 7.34 -6.85 -0.97
CA ILE A 101 6.58 -6.19 0.09
C ILE A 101 5.20 -5.89 -0.49
N ALA A 102 4.35 -6.91 -0.54
CA ALA A 102 2.97 -6.74 -0.95
C ALA A 102 2.19 -6.19 0.26
N LEU A 103 1.65 -4.97 0.14
CA LEU A 103 0.58 -4.49 1.01
C LEU A 103 -0.73 -5.05 0.47
N GLU A 104 -0.95 -6.35 0.66
CA GLU A 104 -2.25 -6.98 0.37
C GLU A 104 -3.15 -6.79 1.59
N GLY A 105 -3.72 -5.57 1.70
CA GLY A 105 -4.78 -5.28 2.66
C GLY A 105 -6.12 -5.28 1.95
N THR A 106 -6.94 -6.31 2.16
CA THR A 106 -8.39 -6.14 1.96
C THR A 106 -8.94 -5.47 3.23
N LEU A 107 -10.06 -4.78 3.16
CA LEU A 107 -10.71 -4.13 4.31
C LEU A 107 -10.96 -5.06 5.52
N ASP A 108 -10.91 -6.37 5.30
CA ASP A 108 -11.21 -7.40 6.30
C ASP A 108 -9.94 -7.93 7.00
N GLU A 109 -8.76 -7.89 6.36
CA GLU A 109 -7.49 -8.34 6.96
C GLU A 109 -6.32 -7.55 6.38
N PHE A 110 -5.51 -6.94 7.26
CA PHE A 110 -4.25 -6.34 6.87
C PHE A 110 -3.13 -7.37 7.08
N ASN A 111 -2.61 -7.92 5.99
CA ASN A 111 -1.48 -8.83 6.00
C ASN A 111 -0.33 -8.21 5.21
N THR A 112 0.84 -8.10 5.83
CA THR A 112 2.04 -7.61 5.16
C THR A 112 3.23 -8.48 5.53
N ASN A 113 4.03 -8.81 4.51
CA ASN A 113 5.33 -9.43 4.71
C ASN A 113 6.40 -8.34 4.64
N LEU A 114 6.98 -8.01 5.78
CA LEU A 114 8.08 -7.07 5.90
C LEU A 114 9.40 -7.83 5.73
N GLN A 115 10.23 -7.45 4.78
CA GLN A 115 11.59 -8.01 4.69
C GLN A 115 12.46 -7.39 5.79
N ILE A 116 13.00 -8.24 6.66
CA ILE A 116 13.81 -7.81 7.81
C ILE A 116 15.29 -8.19 7.66
N GLY A 117 15.66 -8.95 6.63
CA GLY A 117 17.04 -9.36 6.39
C GLY A 117 17.47 -9.24 4.93
N ALA A 118 18.78 -9.31 4.71
CA ALA A 118 19.41 -9.13 3.40
C ALA A 118 19.16 -10.29 2.43
N ASN A 119 18.77 -11.47 2.93
CA ASN A 119 18.55 -12.67 2.11
C ASN A 119 17.06 -12.99 1.93
N GLY A 120 16.72 -13.59 0.79
CA GLY A 120 15.38 -14.11 0.50
C GLY A 120 14.91 -15.11 1.57
N GLY A 121 13.68 -14.95 2.05
CA GLY A 121 13.10 -15.75 3.14
C GLY A 121 13.29 -15.18 4.55
N GLN A 122 14.07 -14.11 4.72
CA GLN A 122 14.15 -13.36 5.98
C GLN A 122 13.04 -12.30 6.04
N SER A 123 11.80 -12.77 6.23
CA SER A 123 10.62 -11.92 6.27
C SER A 123 9.83 -12.09 7.57
N PHE A 124 9.33 -10.98 8.08
CA PHE A 124 8.43 -10.86 9.20
C PHE A 124 7.01 -10.68 8.67
N ARG A 125 6.08 -11.56 9.06
CA ARG A 125 4.66 -11.41 8.70
C ARG A 125 3.92 -10.67 9.80
N LEU A 126 3.38 -9.50 9.46
CA LEU A 126 2.45 -8.74 10.30
C LEU A 126 1.04 -8.97 9.79
N GLU A 127 0.18 -9.47 10.67
CA GLU A 127 -1.22 -9.74 10.39
C GLU A 127 -2.06 -9.02 11.47
N ILE A 128 -2.94 -8.13 11.02
CA ILE A 128 -3.91 -7.42 11.84
C ILE A 128 -5.29 -7.88 11.36
N GLY A 129 -6.05 -8.54 12.24
CA GLY A 129 -7.42 -8.95 11.96
C GLY A 129 -8.39 -7.76 11.86
N ASP A 130 -9.62 -8.01 11.44
CA ASP A 130 -10.65 -6.97 11.35
C ASP A 130 -11.03 -6.40 12.74
N ILE A 131 -10.80 -5.10 12.94
CA ILE A 131 -11.14 -4.37 14.18
C ILE A 131 -12.32 -3.39 13.95
N ARG A 132 -13.01 -3.46 12.80
CA ARG A 132 -14.19 -2.61 12.56
C ARG A 132 -15.35 -2.99 13.47
N ALA A 133 -16.26 -2.04 13.66
CA ALA A 133 -17.42 -2.19 14.53
C ALA A 133 -18.23 -3.47 14.23
N LYS A 134 -18.33 -3.87 12.96
CA LYS A 134 -19.00 -5.10 12.54
C LYS A 134 -18.30 -6.37 13.04
N ALA A 135 -16.98 -6.48 12.86
CA ALA A 135 -16.19 -7.62 13.33
C ALA A 135 -16.11 -7.70 14.87
N LEU A 136 -16.15 -6.53 15.51
CA LEU A 136 -16.24 -6.42 16.96
C LEU A 136 -17.63 -6.77 17.51
N GLY A 137 -18.68 -6.84 16.67
CA GLY A 137 -20.06 -7.10 17.07
C GLY A 137 -20.80 -5.87 17.63
N ILE A 138 -20.19 -4.68 17.51
CA ILE A 138 -20.77 -3.40 17.94
C ILE A 138 -21.75 -2.85 16.90
N SER A 139 -21.58 -3.22 15.63
CA SER A 139 -22.53 -2.89 14.56
C SER A 139 -22.89 -4.13 13.75
N SER A 140 -23.98 -4.04 12.99
CA SER A 140 -24.41 -5.10 12.09
C SER A 140 -24.92 -4.53 10.76
N ASP A 141 -24.97 -5.37 9.74
CA ASP A 141 -25.63 -5.13 8.46
C ASP A 141 -27.14 -5.42 8.51
N LYS A 142 -27.63 -5.99 9.62
CA LYS A 142 -29.05 -6.34 9.82
C LYS A 142 -29.50 -5.95 11.23
N PRO A 143 -30.75 -5.48 11.40
CA PRO A 143 -31.29 -5.15 12.72
C PRO A 143 -31.47 -6.39 13.62
N THR A 144 -31.56 -7.58 13.03
CA THR A 144 -31.64 -8.88 13.73
C THR A 144 -30.28 -9.58 13.81
N GLY A 145 -29.17 -8.85 13.62
CA GLY A 145 -27.83 -9.41 13.77
C GLY A 145 -27.63 -10.00 15.16
N ASN A 146 -26.77 -11.03 15.25
CA ASN A 146 -26.39 -11.60 16.54
C ASN A 146 -25.28 -10.75 17.17
N THR A 147 -25.58 -10.11 18.30
CA THR A 147 -24.63 -9.34 19.13
C THR A 147 -23.68 -10.22 19.93
N GLY A 148 -23.96 -11.53 20.02
CA GLY A 148 -23.21 -12.48 20.85
C GLY A 148 -23.52 -12.40 22.34
N VAL A 149 -24.50 -11.57 22.74
CA VAL A 149 -24.95 -11.40 24.13
C VAL A 149 -26.48 -11.48 24.17
N ASP A 150 -27.01 -12.26 25.11
CA ASP A 150 -28.47 -12.38 25.29
C ASP A 150 -29.07 -11.05 25.77
N GLY A 151 -30.22 -10.67 25.22
CA GLY A 151 -30.89 -9.39 25.51
C GLY A 151 -30.32 -8.15 24.80
N ALA A 152 -29.16 -8.24 24.13
CA ALA A 152 -28.64 -7.15 23.32
C ALA A 152 -29.22 -7.17 21.90
N ALA A 153 -29.66 -6.01 21.41
CA ALA A 153 -30.25 -5.85 20.07
C ALA A 153 -29.64 -4.65 19.34
N TYR A 154 -29.76 -4.63 18.01
CA TYR A 154 -29.42 -3.47 17.20
C TYR A 154 -30.64 -2.57 16.98
N VAL A 155 -30.39 -1.29 16.68
CA VAL A 155 -31.44 -0.37 16.26
C VAL A 155 -32.07 -0.82 14.95
N LYS A 156 -33.31 -0.36 14.66
CA LYS A 156 -34.06 -0.77 13.47
C LYS A 156 -33.73 0.01 12.20
N VAL A 157 -33.04 1.14 12.34
CA VAL A 157 -32.68 2.05 11.24
C VAL A 157 -31.17 2.18 11.24
N PRO A 158 -30.49 2.07 10.09
CA PRO A 158 -29.05 2.26 10.03
C PRO A 158 -28.73 3.71 10.39
N ASN A 159 -27.86 3.88 11.37
CA ASN A 159 -27.52 5.19 11.96
C ASN A 159 -26.00 5.36 12.12
N VAL A 160 -25.21 4.36 11.77
CA VAL A 160 -23.75 4.39 11.84
C VAL A 160 -23.14 3.99 10.49
N THR A 161 -21.93 4.47 10.25
CA THR A 161 -21.13 4.14 9.07
C THR A 161 -20.27 2.90 9.35
N ASN A 162 -19.92 2.16 8.30
CA ASN A 162 -18.93 1.09 8.32
C ASN A 162 -17.47 1.59 8.37
N GLY A 163 -17.25 2.90 8.45
CA GLY A 163 -15.93 3.53 8.49
C GLY A 163 -15.25 3.71 7.12
N VAL A 164 -15.93 3.37 6.02
CA VAL A 164 -15.40 3.47 4.64
C VAL A 164 -16.22 4.46 3.81
N SER A 165 -17.54 4.49 4.00
CA SER A 165 -18.45 5.42 3.30
C SER A 165 -19.05 6.44 4.25
N ALA A 166 -19.31 7.66 3.79
CA ALA A 166 -20.02 8.67 4.58
C ALA A 166 -21.51 8.30 4.85
N SER A 167 -22.04 7.30 4.16
CA SER A 167 -23.43 6.85 4.32
C SER A 167 -23.63 5.96 5.56
N ASN A 168 -24.75 6.15 6.25
CA ASN A 168 -25.18 5.30 7.37
C ASN A 168 -25.77 3.99 6.85
N ILE A 169 -24.95 2.94 6.81
CA ILE A 169 -25.29 1.63 6.26
C ILE A 169 -25.34 0.52 7.31
N GLU A 170 -24.87 0.80 8.53
CA GLU A 170 -24.83 -0.17 9.63
C GLU A 170 -25.76 0.24 10.78
N TYR A 171 -26.19 -0.78 11.54
CA TYR A 171 -27.08 -0.65 12.69
C TYR A 171 -26.25 -0.65 13.99
N SER A 172 -26.36 0.39 14.80
CA SER A 172 -25.70 0.46 16.12
C SER A 172 -26.41 -0.41 17.16
N ILE A 173 -25.74 -0.69 18.29
CA ILE A 173 -26.40 -1.28 19.47
C ILE A 173 -27.53 -0.37 19.95
N ASP A 174 -28.67 -0.97 20.31
CA ASP A 174 -29.83 -0.31 20.88
C ASP A 174 -29.68 -0.17 22.41
N VAL A 175 -29.76 1.07 22.90
CA VAL A 175 -29.62 1.41 24.33
C VAL A 175 -30.92 2.04 24.86
N SER A 176 -32.05 1.86 24.16
CA SER A 176 -33.33 2.53 24.49
C SER A 176 -34.02 2.06 25.77
N SER A 177 -33.64 0.90 26.31
CA SER A 177 -34.21 0.33 27.55
C SER A 177 -33.11 -0.11 28.50
N GLU A 178 -33.38 -0.12 29.80
CA GLU A 178 -32.42 -0.55 30.84
C GLU A 178 -31.83 -1.95 30.56
N GLU A 179 -32.68 -2.92 30.19
CA GLU A 179 -32.25 -4.29 29.89
C GLU A 179 -31.26 -4.33 28.72
N LYS A 180 -31.62 -3.72 27.58
CA LYS A 180 -30.73 -3.62 26.41
C LYS A 180 -29.46 -2.84 26.70
N ALA A 181 -29.54 -1.79 27.51
CA ALA A 181 -28.37 -1.00 27.91
C ALA A 181 -27.40 -1.81 28.77
N SER A 182 -27.92 -2.62 29.69
CA SER A 182 -27.11 -3.55 30.49
C SER A 182 -26.46 -4.62 29.62
N ALA A 183 -27.21 -5.20 28.68
CA ALA A 183 -26.66 -6.17 27.73
C ALA A 183 -25.63 -5.55 26.76
N ALA A 184 -25.82 -4.29 26.36
CA ALA A 184 -24.91 -3.55 25.50
C ALA A 184 -23.51 -3.41 26.14
N ILE A 185 -23.42 -3.20 27.46
CA ILE A 185 -22.14 -3.15 28.18
C ILE A 185 -21.35 -4.44 27.95
N SER A 186 -22.00 -5.60 28.07
CA SER A 186 -21.34 -6.89 27.83
C SER A 186 -20.89 -7.06 26.37
N VAL A 187 -21.61 -6.50 25.40
CA VAL A 187 -21.16 -6.49 23.99
C VAL A 187 -19.89 -5.65 23.84
N PHE A 188 -19.87 -4.46 24.46
CA PHE A 188 -18.68 -3.60 24.46
C PHE A 188 -17.50 -4.23 25.20
N ASP A 189 -17.72 -4.93 26.30
CA ASP A 189 -16.67 -5.67 27.02
C ASP A 189 -16.07 -6.77 26.15
N ASN A 190 -16.90 -7.55 25.45
CA ASN A 190 -16.43 -8.56 24.50
C ASN A 190 -15.63 -7.94 23.34
N ALA A 191 -16.10 -6.82 22.80
CA ALA A 191 -15.36 -6.08 21.77
C ALA A 191 -14.03 -5.54 22.30
N LEU A 192 -14.00 -5.01 23.52
CA LEU A 192 -12.80 -4.51 24.17
C LEU A 192 -11.78 -5.64 24.40
N LEU A 193 -12.24 -6.83 24.79
CA LEU A 193 -11.38 -8.01 24.94
C LEU A 193 -10.73 -8.40 23.61
N LYS A 194 -11.48 -8.39 22.50
CA LYS A 194 -10.93 -8.64 21.15
C LYS A 194 -9.85 -7.62 20.78
N VAL A 195 -10.13 -6.32 20.97
CA VAL A 195 -9.16 -5.25 20.68
C VAL A 195 -7.90 -5.39 21.54
N THR A 196 -8.08 -5.67 22.83
CA THR A 196 -6.96 -5.86 23.75
C THR A 196 -6.13 -7.08 23.38
N PHE A 197 -6.75 -8.18 22.94
CA PHE A 197 -6.05 -9.36 22.45
C PHE A 197 -5.19 -9.04 21.22
N GLU A 198 -5.75 -8.33 20.23
CA GLU A 198 -4.99 -7.91 19.06
C GLU A 198 -3.84 -6.95 19.43
N ARG A 199 -4.05 -6.02 20.36
CA ARG A 199 -2.98 -5.16 20.90
C ARG A 199 -1.87 -5.96 21.59
N ALA A 200 -2.23 -6.98 22.38
CA ALA A 200 -1.27 -7.86 23.03
C ALA A 200 -0.45 -8.66 22.00
N ARG A 201 -1.11 -9.17 20.95
CA ARG A 201 -0.46 -9.84 19.82
C ARG A 201 0.52 -8.91 19.11
N LEU A 202 0.11 -7.66 18.84
CA LEU A 202 0.98 -6.63 18.26
C LEU A 202 2.18 -6.29 19.15
N GLY A 203 1.99 -6.19 20.46
CA GLY A 203 3.10 -6.00 21.41
C GLY A 203 4.09 -7.16 21.41
N ALA A 204 3.60 -8.41 21.36
CA ALA A 204 4.46 -9.58 21.25
C ALA A 204 5.23 -9.61 19.92
N VAL A 205 4.58 -9.21 18.83
CA VAL A 205 5.19 -9.03 17.52
C VAL A 205 6.28 -7.96 17.55
N GLN A 206 6.04 -6.81 18.20
CA GLN A 206 7.04 -5.76 18.38
C GLN A 206 8.27 -6.26 19.14
N ASN A 207 8.08 -6.98 20.26
CA ASN A 207 9.18 -7.57 21.02
C ASN A 207 10.01 -8.54 20.16
N ARG A 208 9.34 -9.38 19.37
CA ARG A 208 10.04 -10.30 18.44
C ARG A 208 10.82 -9.55 17.37
N LEU A 209 10.27 -8.46 16.83
CA LEU A 209 10.95 -7.63 15.85
C LEU A 209 12.20 -6.99 16.46
N GLU A 210 12.09 -6.41 17.65
CA GLU A 210 13.22 -5.80 18.37
C GLU A 210 14.33 -6.81 18.66
N HIS A 211 13.99 -8.02 19.13
CA HIS A 211 14.97 -9.09 19.31
C HIS A 211 15.61 -9.55 17.99
N THR A 212 14.82 -9.58 16.92
CA THR A 212 15.34 -9.99 15.61
C THR A 212 16.30 -8.94 15.06
N ILE A 213 15.98 -7.65 15.21
CA ILE A 213 16.86 -6.53 14.85
C ILE A 213 18.16 -6.62 15.65
N ALA A 214 18.10 -6.74 16.97
CA ALA A 214 19.29 -6.85 17.81
C ALA A 214 20.17 -8.06 17.43
N ASN A 215 19.56 -9.19 17.06
CA ASN A 215 20.30 -10.36 16.58
C ASN A 215 20.94 -10.12 15.20
N LEU A 216 20.24 -9.43 14.30
CA LEU A 216 20.76 -9.06 12.99
C LEU A 216 21.92 -8.07 13.09
N ASP A 217 21.83 -7.08 13.99
CA ASP A 217 22.91 -6.12 14.25
C ASP A 217 24.17 -6.82 14.76
N ASN A 218 24.02 -7.73 15.74
CA ASN A 218 25.13 -8.56 16.22
C ASN A 218 25.73 -9.43 15.09
N THR A 219 24.88 -9.98 14.22
CA THR A 219 25.35 -10.79 13.08
C THR A 219 26.08 -9.93 12.06
N ALA A 220 25.57 -8.72 11.78
CA ALA A 220 26.21 -7.76 10.89
C ALA A 220 27.59 -7.33 11.43
N GLU A 221 27.70 -7.01 12.72
CA GLU A 221 28.98 -6.69 13.36
C GLU A 221 29.98 -7.85 13.26
N ASN A 222 29.52 -9.09 13.54
CA ASN A 222 30.36 -10.27 13.41
C ASN A 222 30.83 -10.52 11.97
N LEU A 223 29.95 -10.30 10.98
CA LEU A 223 30.29 -10.42 9.56
C LEU A 223 31.27 -9.33 9.12
N THR A 224 31.07 -8.08 9.54
CA THR A 224 32.01 -6.98 9.28
C THR A 224 33.38 -7.24 9.91
N ALA A 225 33.42 -7.75 11.15
CA ALA A 225 34.67 -8.12 11.81
C ALA A 225 35.36 -9.31 11.12
N ALA A 226 34.59 -10.29 10.63
CA ALA A 226 35.14 -11.39 9.84
C ALA A 226 35.66 -10.91 8.48
N MET A 227 34.94 -10.00 7.81
CA MET A 227 35.35 -9.39 6.55
C MET A 227 36.63 -8.57 6.71
N SER A 228 36.73 -7.73 7.75
CA SER A 228 37.96 -7.01 8.09
C SER A 228 39.13 -7.98 8.35
N ARG A 229 38.90 -9.10 9.06
CA ARG A 229 39.97 -10.10 9.21
C ARG A 229 40.44 -10.66 7.88
N VAL A 230 39.55 -10.93 6.93
CA VAL A 230 39.92 -11.47 5.61
C VAL A 230 40.62 -10.39 4.76
N GLU A 231 40.03 -9.21 4.58
CA GLU A 231 40.64 -8.14 3.78
C GLU A 231 41.95 -7.62 4.38
N ASP A 232 42.01 -7.40 5.69
CA ASP A 232 43.18 -6.77 6.33
C ASP A 232 44.36 -7.74 6.50
N THR A 233 44.13 -9.05 6.64
CA THR A 233 45.25 -10.02 6.63
C THR A 233 45.80 -10.25 5.23
N ASP A 234 44.95 -10.28 4.21
CA ASP A 234 45.40 -10.44 2.83
C ASP A 234 46.16 -9.20 2.33
N MET A 235 45.75 -7.98 2.74
CA MET A 235 46.48 -6.74 2.40
C MET A 235 47.87 -6.69 3.05
N ALA A 236 48.00 -7.15 4.30
CA ALA A 236 49.29 -7.23 4.99
C ALA A 236 50.26 -8.22 4.32
N LEU A 237 49.76 -9.40 3.91
CA LEU A 237 50.55 -10.39 3.17
C LEU A 237 50.96 -9.85 1.79
N GLU A 238 50.04 -9.19 1.09
CA GLU A 238 50.32 -8.66 -0.23
C GLU A 238 51.30 -7.49 -0.19
N MET A 239 51.25 -6.66 0.85
CA MET A 239 52.27 -5.62 1.06
C MET A 239 53.65 -6.21 1.36
N ALA A 240 53.73 -7.33 2.10
CA ALA A 240 54.98 -8.04 2.35
C ALA A 240 55.54 -8.68 1.06
N ASN A 241 54.67 -9.28 0.24
CA ASN A 241 55.05 -9.81 -1.08
C ASN A 241 55.49 -8.68 -2.03
N PHE A 242 54.76 -7.57 -2.06
CA PHE A 242 55.11 -6.38 -2.83
C PHE A 242 56.49 -5.84 -2.41
N GLN A 243 56.75 -5.70 -1.11
CA GLN A 243 58.07 -5.29 -0.60
C GLN A 243 59.16 -6.29 -0.97
N LYS A 244 58.92 -7.60 -0.83
CA LYS A 244 59.86 -8.65 -1.24
C LYS A 244 60.19 -8.57 -2.72
N ILE A 245 59.19 -8.37 -3.59
CA ILE A 245 59.37 -8.21 -5.02
C ILE A 245 60.16 -6.93 -5.33
N ASN A 246 59.86 -5.81 -4.68
CA ASN A 246 60.61 -4.56 -4.84
C ASN A 246 62.08 -4.72 -4.43
N VAL A 247 62.34 -5.37 -3.30
CA VAL A 247 63.71 -5.67 -2.85
C VAL A 247 64.41 -6.60 -3.84
N LEU A 248 63.74 -7.66 -4.31
CA LEU A 248 64.29 -8.56 -5.33
C LEU A 248 64.59 -7.84 -6.65
N GLN A 249 63.77 -6.88 -7.06
CA GLN A 249 64.03 -6.08 -8.26
C GLN A 249 65.24 -5.17 -8.05
N GLN A 250 65.35 -4.49 -6.91
CA GLN A 250 66.51 -3.66 -6.59
C GLN A 250 67.80 -4.49 -6.49
N VAL A 251 67.75 -5.62 -5.78
CA VAL A 251 68.86 -6.58 -5.67
C VAL A 251 69.18 -7.17 -7.03
N GLY A 252 68.19 -7.51 -7.86
CA GLY A 252 68.38 -8.01 -9.22
C GLY A 252 69.15 -7.03 -10.10
N VAL A 253 68.83 -5.74 -10.01
CA VAL A 253 69.57 -4.66 -10.71
C VAL A 253 70.99 -4.51 -10.15
N SER A 254 71.17 -4.53 -8.84
CA SER A 254 72.50 -4.45 -8.21
C SER A 254 73.36 -5.69 -8.49
N MET A 255 72.77 -6.90 -8.51
CA MET A 255 73.46 -8.14 -8.84
C MET A 255 73.79 -8.21 -10.33
N LEU A 256 72.91 -7.75 -11.23
CA LEU A 256 73.25 -7.57 -12.64
C LEU A 256 74.42 -6.60 -12.82
N ALA A 257 74.39 -5.47 -12.12
CA ALA A 257 75.49 -4.50 -12.17
C ALA A 257 76.82 -5.12 -11.67
N GLN A 258 76.79 -5.89 -10.59
CA GLN A 258 77.97 -6.54 -10.03
C GLN A 258 78.48 -7.71 -10.89
N ALA A 259 77.57 -8.52 -11.45
CA ALA A 259 77.90 -9.58 -12.39
C ALA A 259 78.48 -9.04 -13.70
N ASN A 260 78.10 -7.83 -14.13
CA ASN A 260 78.70 -7.16 -15.28
C ASN A 260 80.09 -6.56 -14.99
N GLN A 261 80.38 -6.22 -13.73
CA GLN A 261 81.70 -5.71 -13.33
C GLN A 261 82.73 -6.83 -13.08
N GLN A 262 82.30 -7.99 -12.61
CA GLN A 262 83.18 -9.11 -12.27
C GLN A 262 84.07 -9.61 -13.45
N PRO A 263 83.57 -9.74 -14.70
CA PRO A 263 84.39 -10.09 -15.86
C PRO A 263 85.43 -9.03 -16.22
N GLN A 264 85.12 -7.75 -16.00
CA GLN A 264 86.04 -6.64 -16.30
C GLN A 264 87.22 -6.60 -15.31
N SER A 265 86.98 -6.97 -14.05
CA SER A 265 88.04 -7.15 -13.06
C SER A 265 88.96 -8.31 -13.39
N ILE A 266 88.44 -9.39 -13.98
CA ILE A 266 89.24 -10.56 -14.40
C ILE A 266 90.07 -10.21 -15.65
N LEU A 267 89.51 -9.48 -16.62
CA LEU A 267 90.24 -9.05 -17.80
C LEU A 267 91.41 -8.10 -17.46
N LYS A 268 91.30 -7.30 -16.40
CA LYS A 268 92.41 -6.49 -15.87
C LYS A 268 93.55 -7.30 -15.22
N LEU A 269 93.30 -8.58 -14.90
CA LEU A 269 94.31 -9.49 -14.33
C LEU A 269 94.92 -10.41 -15.40
N LEU A 270 94.36 -10.44 -16.61
CA LEU A 270 94.83 -11.28 -17.72
C LEU A 270 95.47 -10.51 -18.88
N GLY A 271 95.30 -9.18 -18.93
CA GLY A 271 95.98 -8.28 -19.87
C GLY A 271 97.04 -7.46 -19.17
#